data_AF-A0A0S8J8A0-F1
#
_entry.id   AF-A0A0S8J8A0-F1
#
_cell.length_a   1.000
_cell.length_b   1.000
_cell.length_c   1.000
_cell.angle_alpha   90.00
_cell.angle_beta   90.00
_cell.angle_gamma   90.00
#
_symmetry.space_group_name_H-M   'P 1'
#
loop_
_entity.id
_entity.type
_entity.pdbx_description
1 polymer ?
#
loop_
_entity_poly.entity_id
_entity_poly.type
_entity_poly.pdbx_seq_one_letter_code
_entity_poly.pdbx_strand_id
1 'polypeptide(L)'
;MLILKRFSHTPTTEKGEAPTTEKGDAMPVKWARSVLLCTALASIASGGCRGIYSRLVHQAMPPETRPAEIVFPVRPLADGEFEALADSLLAQAAPHPDLRPFLAHIDRFREAEIRAYEGPATCIRCHAEIEVEDEQGRSHQVSLLDDVTGSAHYRLFTDRHPNVYGFNGQVADNFPMGKIDRPCPKPGSFVMTSWAELVVSQQGDTFSTGCGQCHIGGQYAAPLGEIMPGYRTLPEEKHALDCLICHSVAYDLNQKVVVVDDDGRTRWGQDRSLRAALTVGIPISQNCLRCHQHNFGGDVYVESPGASSRIETGHAILTIMGCARESRCRLPRLPRE
;
A
#
# COMPACT_ATOMS: atom_id res chain seq x y z
N MET A 1 -39.82 42.51 -12.11
CA MET A 1 -39.41 41.10 -11.88
C MET A 1 -40.23 40.25 -12.82
N LEU A 2 -39.55 39.54 -13.73
CA LEU A 2 -40.06 39.05 -15.01
C LEU A 2 -41.12 37.94 -14.93
N ILE A 3 -41.93 37.93 -15.99
CA ILE A 3 -43.05 37.04 -16.32
C ILE A 3 -42.55 35.81 -17.10
N LEU A 4 -43.14 34.66 -16.76
CA LEU A 4 -43.35 33.38 -17.48
C LEU A 4 -42.90 33.24 -18.96
N LYS A 5 -42.27 32.09 -19.29
CA LYS A 5 -42.84 31.07 -20.22
C LYS A 5 -42.01 29.79 -20.34
N ARG A 6 -42.73 28.65 -20.35
CA ARG A 6 -42.31 27.29 -20.74
C ARG A 6 -41.79 27.24 -22.18
N PHE A 7 -40.82 26.37 -22.45
CA PHE A 7 -40.74 25.64 -23.72
C PHE A 7 -40.28 24.19 -23.47
N SER A 8 -41.16 23.27 -23.85
CA SER A 8 -40.90 21.85 -24.04
C SER A 8 -40.56 21.62 -25.51
N HIS A 9 -39.40 21.02 -25.80
CA HIS A 9 -39.12 20.48 -27.14
C HIS A 9 -38.42 19.13 -27.02
N THR A 10 -39.13 18.09 -27.41
CA THR A 10 -38.63 16.77 -27.82
C THR A 10 -37.88 16.89 -29.15
N PRO A 11 -36.70 16.25 -29.32
CA PRO A 11 -36.09 16.08 -30.63
C PRO A 11 -36.66 14.85 -31.34
N THR A 12 -37.15 15.07 -32.56
CA THR A 12 -37.53 14.05 -33.54
C THR A 12 -36.29 13.39 -34.14
N THR A 13 -36.38 12.08 -34.35
CA THR A 13 -35.39 11.27 -35.07
C THR A 13 -35.46 11.55 -36.57
N GLU A 14 -34.42 12.14 -37.15
CA GLU A 14 -34.17 12.10 -38.59
C GLU A 14 -32.92 11.26 -38.88
N LYS A 15 -33.11 10.30 -39.79
CA LYS A 15 -32.08 9.43 -40.37
C LYS A 15 -31.21 10.27 -41.31
N GLY A 16 -29.91 10.35 -41.01
CA GLY A 16 -28.89 10.85 -41.93
C GLY A 16 -27.89 9.74 -42.26
N GLU A 17 -27.70 9.50 -43.55
CA GLU A 17 -26.85 8.47 -44.14
C GLU A 17 -25.37 8.57 -43.73
N ALA A 18 -24.73 7.41 -43.65
CA ALA A 18 -23.30 7.27 -43.40
C ALA A 18 -22.48 7.62 -44.66
N PRO A 19 -21.40 8.42 -44.56
CA PRO A 19 -20.47 8.58 -45.67
C PRO A 19 -19.56 7.35 -45.80
N THR A 20 -19.45 6.90 -47.05
CA THR A 20 -18.66 5.78 -47.54
C THR A 20 -17.15 5.96 -47.34
N THR A 21 -16.48 4.87 -47.02
CA THR A 21 -15.04 4.73 -46.85
C THR A 21 -14.29 4.90 -48.18
N GLU A 22 -13.47 5.95 -48.28
CA GLU A 22 -12.43 6.06 -49.31
C GLU A 22 -11.06 5.57 -48.80
N LYS A 23 -10.27 5.13 -49.78
CA LYS A 23 -9.07 4.30 -49.73
C LYS A 23 -7.96 4.83 -48.82
N GLY A 24 -7.31 3.90 -48.11
CA GLY A 24 -6.10 4.16 -47.33
C GLY A 24 -4.89 4.37 -48.23
N ASP A 25 -4.44 5.62 -48.33
CA ASP A 25 -3.09 5.96 -48.77
C ASP A 25 -2.13 5.76 -47.59
N ALA A 26 -1.13 4.88 -47.79
CA ALA A 26 -0.08 4.64 -46.81
C ALA A 26 0.71 5.93 -46.55
N MET A 27 0.82 6.34 -45.28
CA MET A 27 1.55 7.55 -44.91
C MET A 27 3.00 7.52 -45.42
N PRO A 28 3.50 8.60 -46.04
CA PRO A 28 4.87 8.66 -46.54
C PRO A 28 5.87 8.52 -45.39
N VAL A 29 6.84 7.60 -45.54
CA VAL A 29 7.82 7.15 -44.51
C VAL A 29 8.54 8.29 -43.78
N LYS A 30 8.73 9.46 -44.43
CA LYS A 30 9.33 10.65 -43.81
C LYS A 30 8.42 11.30 -42.75
N TRP A 31 7.11 11.30 -42.94
CA TRP A 31 6.14 11.80 -41.97
C TRP A 31 6.01 10.86 -40.77
N ALA A 32 6.03 9.54 -41.01
CA ALA A 32 6.04 8.55 -39.93
C ALA A 32 7.25 8.73 -38.99
N ARG A 33 8.44 9.00 -39.54
CA ARG A 33 9.66 9.26 -38.75
C ARG A 33 9.59 10.56 -37.95
N SER A 34 9.07 11.65 -38.53
CA SER A 34 8.91 12.91 -37.81
C SER A 34 7.86 12.82 -36.71
N VAL A 35 6.75 12.09 -36.93
CA VAL A 35 5.74 11.84 -35.91
C VAL A 35 6.30 10.99 -34.78
N LEU A 36 7.03 9.90 -35.09
CA LEU A 36 7.71 9.06 -34.10
C LEU A 36 8.75 9.83 -33.28
N LEU A 37 9.49 10.75 -33.90
CA LEU A 37 10.48 11.57 -33.20
C LEU A 37 9.80 12.61 -32.30
N CYS A 38 8.74 13.28 -32.76
CA CYS A 38 7.98 14.23 -31.95
C CYS A 38 7.25 13.55 -30.79
N THR A 39 6.68 12.35 -31.00
CA THR A 39 6.06 11.59 -29.91
C THR A 39 7.09 11.10 -28.91
N ALA A 40 8.25 10.60 -29.36
CA ALA A 40 9.35 10.20 -28.48
C ALA A 40 9.88 11.39 -27.65
N LEU A 41 10.06 12.57 -28.25
CA LEU A 41 10.49 13.77 -27.55
C LEU A 41 9.43 14.28 -26.56
N ALA A 42 8.14 14.21 -26.91
CA ALA A 42 7.05 14.55 -25.99
C ALA A 42 6.93 13.54 -24.83
N SER A 43 7.19 12.26 -25.07
CA SER A 43 7.25 11.22 -24.03
C SER A 43 8.45 11.41 -23.10
N ILE A 44 9.62 11.81 -23.62
CA ILE A 44 10.81 12.12 -22.81
C ILE A 44 10.58 13.40 -22.00
N ALA A 45 10.00 14.45 -22.60
CA ALA A 45 9.66 15.69 -21.89
C ALA A 45 8.61 15.45 -20.80
N SER A 46 7.57 14.65 -21.07
CA SER A 46 6.54 14.35 -20.08
C SER A 46 7.02 13.41 -18.96
N GLY A 47 7.90 12.44 -19.26
CA GLY A 47 8.55 11.60 -18.24
C GLY A 47 9.54 12.36 -17.36
N GLY A 48 10.41 13.17 -17.97
CA GLY A 48 11.40 14.00 -17.27
C GLY A 48 10.76 15.10 -16.42
N CYS A 49 9.74 15.79 -16.94
CA CYS A 49 9.03 16.83 -16.19
C CYS A 49 8.28 16.30 -14.96
N ARG A 50 7.80 15.04 -14.99
CA ARG A 50 7.10 14.42 -13.85
C ARG A 50 8.04 14.13 -12.66
N GLY A 51 9.26 13.67 -12.93
CA GLY A 51 10.28 13.50 -11.89
C GLY A 51 10.73 14.83 -11.30
N ILE A 52 10.86 15.86 -12.14
CA ILE A 52 11.22 17.22 -11.72
C ILE A 52 10.13 17.82 -10.82
N TYR A 53 8.85 17.67 -11.18
CA TYR A 53 7.74 18.21 -10.37
C TYR A 53 7.72 17.63 -8.95
N SER A 54 7.90 16.31 -8.81
CA SER A 54 7.90 15.66 -7.50
C SER A 54 9.04 16.18 -6.62
N ARG A 55 10.21 16.43 -7.21
CA ARG A 55 11.36 17.04 -6.52
C ARG A 55 11.13 18.52 -6.17
N LEU A 56 10.42 19.28 -7.00
CA LEU A 56 10.05 20.67 -6.68
C LEU A 56 9.06 20.73 -5.51
N VAL A 57 8.04 19.87 -5.49
CA VAL A 57 7.11 19.75 -4.36
C VAL A 57 7.87 19.38 -3.09
N HIS A 58 8.78 18.40 -3.17
CA HIS A 58 9.65 18.00 -2.06
C HIS A 58 10.44 19.19 -1.49
N GLN A 59 11.02 20.04 -2.34
CA GLN A 59 11.74 21.24 -1.91
C GLN A 59 10.85 22.30 -1.25
N ALA A 60 9.57 22.34 -1.61
CA ALA A 60 8.59 23.27 -1.04
C ALA A 60 8.00 22.79 0.31
N MET A 61 8.11 21.51 0.64
CA MET A 61 7.64 20.97 1.92
C MET A 61 8.49 21.45 3.10
N PRO A 62 7.96 21.48 4.33
CA PRO A 62 8.77 21.68 5.54
C PRO A 62 9.83 20.57 5.69
N PRO A 63 11.11 20.91 5.97
CA PRO A 63 12.22 19.95 6.03
C PRO A 63 11.97 18.71 6.90
N GLU A 64 11.28 18.88 8.02
CA GLU A 64 10.93 17.84 8.99
C GLU A 64 9.97 16.78 8.45
N THR A 65 9.19 17.11 7.41
CA THR A 65 8.22 16.21 6.78
C THR A 65 8.67 15.65 5.44
N ARG A 66 9.80 16.14 4.92
CA ARG A 66 10.30 15.72 3.60
C ARG A 66 10.70 14.25 3.62
N PRO A 67 10.32 13.47 2.59
CA PRO A 67 10.91 12.17 2.36
C PRO A 67 12.43 12.25 2.36
N ALA A 68 13.08 11.29 3.02
CA ALA A 68 14.52 11.16 2.97
C ALA A 68 14.91 9.69 3.01
N GLU A 69 16.18 9.42 2.71
CA GLU A 69 16.74 8.09 2.89
C GLU A 69 16.74 7.74 4.39
N ILE A 70 16.10 6.61 4.71
CA ILE A 70 15.98 6.12 6.08
C ILE A 70 16.76 4.81 6.16
N VAL A 71 17.71 4.76 7.09
CA VAL A 71 18.45 3.54 7.38
C VAL A 71 17.70 2.77 8.46
N PHE A 72 17.02 1.71 8.06
CA PHE A 72 16.44 0.77 9.02
C PHE A 72 17.54 -0.16 9.55
N PRO A 73 17.55 -0.49 10.86
CA PRO A 73 18.47 -1.49 11.38
C PRO A 73 18.27 -2.83 10.68
N VAL A 74 19.32 -3.34 10.04
CA VAL A 74 19.33 -4.64 9.36
C VAL A 74 20.48 -5.46 9.93
N ARG A 75 20.18 -6.70 10.33
CA ARG A 75 21.20 -7.65 10.81
C ARG A 75 21.40 -8.74 9.76
N PRO A 76 22.56 -8.77 9.08
CA PRO A 76 22.92 -9.92 8.26
C PRO A 76 23.18 -11.15 9.14
N LEU A 77 22.82 -12.33 8.66
CA LEU A 77 23.12 -13.61 9.28
C LEU A 77 24.29 -14.29 8.58
N ALA A 78 25.22 -14.87 9.34
CA ALA A 78 26.15 -15.84 8.78
C ALA A 78 25.39 -17.09 8.28
N ASP A 79 25.97 -17.87 7.36
CA ASP A 79 25.32 -19.06 6.80
C ASP A 79 24.86 -20.04 7.89
N GLY A 80 25.68 -20.29 8.90
CA GLY A 80 25.30 -21.16 10.03
C GLY A 80 24.13 -20.61 10.85
N GLU A 81 24.05 -19.29 11.04
CA GLU A 81 22.90 -18.65 11.71
C GLU A 81 21.64 -18.71 10.85
N PHE A 82 21.78 -18.56 9.54
CA PHE A 82 20.68 -18.68 8.59
C PHE A 82 20.08 -20.09 8.62
N GLU A 83 20.90 -21.13 8.51
CA GLU A 83 20.42 -22.51 8.53
C GLU A 83 19.82 -22.87 9.90
N ALA A 84 20.42 -22.42 11.01
CA ALA A 84 19.83 -22.61 12.33
C ALA A 84 18.45 -21.92 12.47
N LEU A 85 18.28 -20.74 11.89
CA LEU A 85 16.98 -20.05 11.84
C LEU A 85 15.97 -20.80 10.95
N ALA A 86 16.41 -21.26 9.79
CA ALA A 86 15.57 -22.03 8.86
C ALA A 86 15.08 -23.33 9.52
N ASP A 87 15.98 -24.10 10.14
CA ASP A 87 15.65 -25.32 10.87
C ASP A 87 14.68 -25.04 12.02
N SER A 88 14.92 -23.95 12.77
CA SER A 88 14.02 -23.51 13.83
C SER A 88 12.61 -23.21 13.31
N LEU A 89 12.48 -22.49 12.21
CA LEU A 89 11.19 -22.17 11.57
C LEU A 89 10.47 -23.43 11.07
N LEU A 90 11.20 -24.34 10.41
CA LEU A 90 10.67 -25.61 9.91
C LEU A 90 10.20 -26.50 11.07
N ALA A 91 10.96 -26.58 12.16
CA ALA A 91 10.59 -27.33 13.35
C ALA A 91 9.34 -26.75 14.03
N GLN A 92 9.23 -25.41 14.12
CA GLN A 92 8.05 -24.72 14.66
C GLN A 92 6.80 -24.98 13.82
N ALA A 93 6.94 -25.05 12.49
CA ALA A 93 5.84 -25.33 11.58
C ALA A 93 5.51 -26.82 11.43
N ALA A 94 6.35 -27.74 11.93
CA ALA A 94 6.13 -29.18 11.77
C ALA A 94 4.76 -29.68 12.29
N PRO A 95 4.23 -29.17 13.43
CA PRO A 95 2.88 -29.51 13.91
C PRO A 95 1.73 -28.84 13.13
N HIS A 96 2.04 -27.87 12.25
CA HIS A 96 1.08 -27.04 11.54
C HIS A 96 1.35 -27.07 10.02
N PRO A 97 0.91 -28.13 9.31
CA PRO A 97 1.19 -28.30 7.88
C PRO A 97 0.76 -27.09 7.01
N ASP A 98 -0.28 -26.39 7.43
CA ASP A 98 -0.84 -25.22 6.76
C ASP A 98 0.14 -24.02 6.72
N LEU A 99 1.16 -24.01 7.59
CA LEU A 99 2.20 -22.99 7.60
C LEU A 99 3.34 -23.27 6.61
N ARG A 100 3.45 -24.49 6.07
CA ARG A 100 4.54 -24.83 5.14
C ARG A 100 4.62 -23.93 3.90
N PRO A 101 3.51 -23.54 3.23
CA PRO A 101 3.58 -22.63 2.09
C PRO A 101 4.24 -21.28 2.40
N PHE A 102 4.12 -20.79 3.64
CA PHE A 102 4.73 -19.54 4.08
C PHE A 102 6.25 -19.64 4.28
N LEU A 103 6.80 -20.85 4.34
CA LEU A 103 8.22 -21.11 4.52
C LEU A 103 8.97 -21.32 3.20
N ALA A 104 8.30 -21.20 2.05
CA ALA A 104 8.93 -21.35 0.74
C ALA A 104 10.08 -20.36 0.51
N HIS A 105 10.05 -19.20 1.18
CA HIS A 105 11.10 -18.20 1.10
C HIS A 105 12.42 -18.63 1.76
N ILE A 106 12.43 -19.68 2.60
CA ILE A 106 13.67 -20.26 3.12
C ILE A 106 14.57 -20.70 1.96
N ASP A 107 14.04 -21.53 1.06
CA ASP A 107 14.80 -22.05 -0.07
C ASP A 107 15.16 -20.93 -1.05
N ARG A 108 14.24 -19.99 -1.30
CA ARG A 108 14.51 -18.84 -2.20
C ARG A 108 15.62 -17.94 -1.67
N PHE A 109 15.64 -17.66 -0.37
CA PHE A 109 16.68 -16.84 0.24
C PHE A 109 18.01 -17.59 0.29
N ARG A 110 17.97 -18.92 0.50
CA ARG A 110 19.16 -19.77 0.41
C ARG A 110 19.77 -19.71 -0.99
N GLU A 111 18.97 -19.98 -2.02
CA GLU A 111 19.39 -19.99 -3.44
C GLU A 111 19.90 -18.63 -3.92
N ALA A 112 19.26 -17.54 -3.49
CA ALA A 112 19.64 -16.18 -3.88
C ALA A 112 20.75 -15.57 -3.00
N GLU A 113 21.31 -16.35 -2.07
CA GLU A 113 22.33 -15.92 -1.11
C GLU A 113 21.92 -14.66 -0.32
N ILE A 114 20.62 -14.55 0.00
CA ILE A 114 20.07 -13.46 0.79
C ILE A 114 20.29 -13.79 2.27
N ARG A 115 21.06 -12.92 2.95
CA ARG A 115 21.37 -13.05 4.38
C ARG A 115 20.90 -11.87 5.22
N ALA A 116 20.25 -10.90 4.59
CA ALA A 116 19.72 -9.70 5.21
C ALA A 116 18.43 -9.29 4.49
N TYR A 117 17.49 -8.69 5.21
CA TYR A 117 16.30 -8.09 4.63
C TYR A 117 16.37 -6.57 4.72
N GLU A 118 16.64 -5.95 3.58
CA GLU A 118 16.83 -4.49 3.41
C GLU A 118 15.51 -3.81 3.01
N GLY A 119 14.38 -4.48 3.26
CA GLY A 119 13.08 -4.01 2.86
C GLY A 119 12.74 -4.34 1.41
N PRO A 120 12.02 -3.44 0.71
CA PRO A 120 11.54 -3.67 -0.66
C PRO A 120 12.67 -3.98 -1.64
N ALA A 121 13.87 -3.43 -1.42
CA ALA A 121 15.07 -3.72 -2.20
C ALA A 121 15.38 -5.23 -2.25
N THR A 122 15.13 -5.97 -1.17
CA THR A 122 15.29 -7.43 -1.15
C THR A 122 14.21 -8.12 -1.99
N CYS A 123 12.95 -7.70 -1.86
CA CYS A 123 11.82 -8.31 -2.56
C CYS A 123 11.94 -8.15 -4.08
N ILE A 124 12.30 -6.95 -4.55
CA ILE A 124 12.35 -6.63 -5.98
C ILE A 124 13.50 -7.31 -6.73
N ARG A 125 14.44 -7.96 -6.03
CA ARG A 125 15.42 -8.86 -6.66
C ARG A 125 14.74 -9.99 -7.44
N CYS A 126 13.58 -10.45 -6.96
CA CYS A 126 12.80 -11.53 -7.57
C CYS A 126 11.39 -11.08 -8.01
N HIS A 127 10.85 -10.02 -7.40
CA HIS A 127 9.49 -9.52 -7.63
C HIS A 127 9.48 -8.07 -8.15
N ALA A 128 10.40 -7.72 -9.06
CA ALA A 128 10.37 -6.40 -9.71
C ALA A 128 9.06 -6.18 -10.48
N GLU A 129 8.59 -7.24 -11.15
CA GLU A 129 7.30 -7.32 -11.81
C GLU A 129 6.49 -8.47 -11.25
N ILE A 130 5.17 -8.29 -11.19
CA ILE A 130 4.22 -9.32 -10.76
C ILE A 130 3.08 -9.41 -11.77
N GLU A 131 2.47 -10.60 -11.82
CA GLU A 131 1.24 -10.81 -12.57
C GLU A 131 0.04 -10.48 -11.68
N VAL A 132 -0.87 -9.66 -12.19
CA VAL A 132 -2.11 -9.28 -11.51
C VAL A 132 -3.29 -9.50 -12.43
N GLU A 133 -4.35 -10.10 -11.90
CA GLU A 133 -5.59 -10.31 -12.63
C GLU A 133 -6.51 -9.08 -12.50
N ASP A 134 -7.12 -8.63 -13.60
CA ASP A 134 -8.10 -7.54 -13.60
C ASP A 134 -9.52 -8.02 -13.31
N GLU A 135 -10.48 -7.08 -13.17
CA GLU A 135 -11.89 -7.41 -12.86
C GLU A 135 -12.56 -8.31 -13.92
N GLN A 136 -11.96 -8.45 -15.11
CA GLN A 136 -12.43 -9.31 -16.20
C GLN A 136 -11.70 -10.66 -16.26
N GLY A 137 -10.86 -10.97 -15.27
CA GLY A 137 -10.09 -12.21 -15.23
C GLY A 137 -8.86 -12.21 -16.14
N ARG A 138 -8.40 -11.05 -16.62
CA ARG A 138 -7.22 -10.96 -17.49
C ARG A 138 -5.98 -10.67 -16.68
N SER A 139 -4.93 -11.47 -16.89
CA SER A 139 -3.61 -11.24 -16.31
C SER A 139 -2.88 -10.08 -16.99
N HIS A 140 -2.22 -9.24 -16.19
CA HIS A 140 -1.35 -8.15 -16.61
C HIS A 140 -0.06 -8.17 -15.80
N GLN A 141 1.08 -7.94 -16.46
CA GLN A 141 2.33 -7.68 -15.76
C GLN A 141 2.38 -6.21 -15.33
N VAL A 142 2.74 -5.96 -14.07
CA VAL A 142 2.92 -4.61 -13.52
C VAL A 142 4.19 -4.54 -12.69
N SER A 143 4.75 -3.34 -12.53
CA SER A 143 5.79 -3.11 -11.52
C SER A 143 5.19 -3.25 -10.12
N LEU A 144 5.81 -4.09 -9.27
CA LEU A 144 5.33 -4.33 -7.90
C LEU A 144 5.23 -3.02 -7.11
N LEU A 145 6.27 -2.17 -7.17
CA LEU A 145 6.30 -0.94 -6.38
C LEU A 145 5.29 0.09 -6.89
N ASP A 146 5.05 0.16 -8.20
CA ASP A 146 4.03 1.06 -8.76
C ASP A 146 2.61 0.58 -8.43
N ASP A 147 2.36 -0.74 -8.43
CA ASP A 147 1.07 -1.28 -8.01
C ASP A 147 0.79 -1.03 -6.52
N VAL A 148 1.78 -1.32 -5.65
CA VAL A 148 1.68 -1.10 -4.20
C VAL A 148 1.46 0.38 -3.90
N THR A 149 2.23 1.29 -4.50
CA THR A 149 2.06 2.74 -4.29
C THR A 149 0.78 3.29 -4.93
N GLY A 150 0.23 2.59 -5.92
CA GLY A 150 -1.08 2.86 -6.50
C GLY A 150 -2.27 2.40 -5.65
N SER A 151 -2.04 1.63 -4.58
CA SER A 151 -3.08 1.02 -3.77
C SER A 151 -3.71 1.97 -2.74
N ALA A 152 -4.90 1.61 -2.24
CA ALA A 152 -5.54 2.33 -1.13
C ALA A 152 -4.73 2.22 0.18
N HIS A 153 -3.96 1.15 0.37
CA HIS A 153 -3.11 0.97 1.56
C HIS A 153 -1.95 1.96 1.58
N TYR A 154 -1.35 2.26 0.42
CA TYR A 154 -0.34 3.31 0.33
C TYR A 154 -0.98 4.69 0.36
N ARG A 155 -2.01 4.94 -0.45
CA ARG A 155 -2.60 6.26 -0.61
C ARG A 155 -3.40 6.72 0.63
N LEU A 156 -3.89 5.79 1.45
CA LEU A 156 -4.82 6.06 2.55
C LEU A 156 -6.13 6.76 2.12
N PHE A 157 -6.44 6.75 0.83
CA PHE A 157 -7.69 7.22 0.24
C PHE A 157 -8.01 6.40 -1.01
N THR A 158 -9.30 6.35 -1.35
CA THR A 158 -9.83 5.87 -2.64
C THR A 158 -11.00 6.77 -3.02
N ASP A 159 -11.37 6.80 -4.30
CA ASP A 159 -12.58 7.48 -4.80
C ASP A 159 -13.69 6.48 -5.14
N ARG A 160 -13.41 5.18 -5.00
CA ARG A 160 -14.34 4.08 -5.23
C ARG A 160 -14.62 3.36 -3.92
N HIS A 161 -15.88 3.40 -3.48
CA HIS A 161 -16.35 2.84 -2.22
C HIS A 161 -17.66 2.07 -2.45
N PRO A 162 -17.59 0.85 -3.01
CA PRO A 162 -18.80 0.09 -3.33
C PRO A 162 -19.57 -0.39 -2.08
N ASN A 163 -19.02 -0.17 -0.87
CA ASN A 163 -19.50 -0.70 0.40
C ASN A 163 -19.52 0.34 1.54
N VAL A 164 -19.35 1.63 1.24
CA VAL A 164 -19.50 2.69 2.24
C VAL A 164 -20.87 3.35 2.04
N TYR A 165 -21.65 3.47 3.11
CA TYR A 165 -23.00 4.03 3.07
C TYR A 165 -23.06 5.30 3.92
N GLY A 166 -23.72 6.33 3.39
CA GLY A 166 -24.00 7.56 4.12
C GLY A 166 -25.08 7.35 5.19
N PHE A 167 -25.25 8.34 6.07
CA PHE A 167 -26.33 8.34 7.08
C PHE A 167 -27.74 8.27 6.47
N ASN A 168 -27.87 8.57 5.18
CA ASN A 168 -29.11 8.42 4.40
C ASN A 168 -29.33 6.99 3.88
N GLY A 169 -28.47 6.03 4.23
CA GLY A 169 -28.56 4.64 3.78
C GLY A 169 -28.20 4.42 2.31
N GLN A 170 -27.73 5.46 1.60
CA GLN A 170 -27.30 5.35 0.21
C GLN A 170 -25.79 5.09 0.14
N VAL A 171 -25.34 4.39 -0.90
CA VAL A 171 -23.91 4.22 -1.14
C VAL A 171 -23.26 5.60 -1.30
N ALA A 172 -22.27 5.85 -0.47
CA ALA A 172 -21.44 7.04 -0.47
C ALA A 172 -20.20 6.75 -1.32
N ASP A 173 -20.39 6.76 -2.65
CA ASP A 173 -19.37 6.49 -3.68
C ASP A 173 -18.99 7.76 -4.46
N ASN A 174 -17.86 7.76 -5.16
CA ASN A 174 -17.36 8.86 -6.01
C ASN A 174 -16.96 10.16 -5.28
N PHE A 175 -16.41 10.06 -4.07
CA PHE A 175 -15.68 11.17 -3.46
C PHE A 175 -14.45 10.66 -2.72
N PRO A 176 -13.36 11.43 -2.64
CA PRO A 176 -12.16 11.00 -1.93
C PRO A 176 -12.48 10.74 -0.45
N MET A 177 -12.31 9.50 0.00
CA MET A 177 -12.46 9.14 1.42
C MET A 177 -11.44 8.06 1.80
N GLY A 178 -10.89 8.15 3.02
CA GLY A 178 -10.07 7.12 3.61
C GLY A 178 -9.65 7.42 5.04
N LYS A 179 -8.40 7.11 5.39
CA LYS A 179 -7.79 7.49 6.68
C LYS A 179 -7.22 8.91 6.63
N ILE A 180 -7.04 9.47 5.43
CA ILE A 180 -6.48 10.83 5.25
C ILE A 180 -7.39 11.94 5.81
N ASP A 181 -8.70 11.71 5.79
CA ASP A 181 -9.76 12.64 6.18
C ASP A 181 -10.48 12.21 7.47
N ARG A 182 -9.98 11.17 8.17
CA ARG A 182 -10.53 10.68 9.43
C ARG A 182 -9.66 11.08 10.64
N PRO A 183 -10.29 11.41 11.78
CA PRO A 183 -9.56 11.78 12.98
C PRO A 183 -8.77 10.58 13.54
N CYS A 184 -7.57 10.87 14.03
CA CYS A 184 -6.76 9.91 14.76
C CYS A 184 -7.06 9.97 16.27
N PRO A 185 -6.56 9.02 17.10
CA PRO A 185 -6.88 8.96 18.52
C PRO A 185 -6.59 10.26 19.30
N LYS A 186 -5.60 11.04 18.85
CA LYS A 186 -5.28 12.36 19.39
C LYS A 186 -6.32 13.38 18.89
N PRO A 187 -7.15 13.98 19.76
CA PRO A 187 -8.19 14.92 19.31
C PRO A 187 -7.62 16.05 18.44
N GLY A 188 -8.28 16.33 17.32
CA GLY A 188 -7.85 17.34 16.34
C GLY A 188 -6.68 16.91 15.45
N SER A 189 -6.23 15.66 15.54
CA SER A 189 -5.17 15.14 14.66
C SER A 189 -5.71 14.35 13.48
N PHE A 190 -5.01 14.45 12.36
CA PHE A 190 -5.22 13.71 11.13
C PHE A 190 -3.89 13.12 10.65
N VAL A 191 -3.93 12.27 9.62
CA VAL A 191 -2.72 11.58 9.11
C VAL A 191 -1.55 12.52 8.84
N MET A 192 -1.84 13.73 8.36
CA MET A 192 -0.82 14.73 7.98
C MET A 192 -0.16 15.41 9.18
N THR A 193 -0.79 15.40 10.36
CA THR A 193 -0.34 16.15 11.55
C THR A 193 0.04 15.27 12.73
N SER A 194 -0.18 13.96 12.64
CA SER A 194 0.12 13.01 13.71
C SER A 194 0.55 11.67 13.12
N TRP A 195 1.60 11.71 12.30
CA TRP A 195 2.08 10.53 11.60
C TRP A 195 2.71 9.50 12.55
N ALA A 196 3.79 9.88 13.23
CA ALA A 196 4.57 9.08 14.17
C ALA A 196 4.92 9.95 15.39
N GLU A 197 4.25 9.71 16.50
CA GLU A 197 4.29 10.57 17.69
C GLU A 197 4.66 9.77 18.93
N LEU A 198 5.50 10.36 19.78
CA LEU A 198 5.69 9.90 21.15
C LEU A 198 4.82 10.74 22.08
N VAL A 199 3.99 10.09 22.89
CA VAL A 199 3.15 10.74 23.89
C VAL A 199 3.55 10.25 25.27
N VAL A 200 3.79 11.18 26.18
CA VAL A 200 4.11 10.89 27.57
C VAL A 200 2.83 11.01 28.41
N SER A 201 2.48 9.99 29.18
CA SER A 201 1.34 10.03 30.10
C SER A 201 1.61 10.90 31.32
N GLN A 202 0.57 11.16 32.11
CA GLN A 202 0.71 11.83 33.41
C GLN A 202 1.60 11.04 34.39
N GLN A 203 1.69 9.71 34.22
CA GLN A 203 2.52 8.83 35.03
C GLN A 203 3.98 8.79 34.57
N GLY A 204 4.30 9.41 33.42
CA GLY A 204 5.66 9.45 32.84
C GLY A 204 5.94 8.33 31.84
N ASP A 205 4.97 7.45 31.56
CA ASP A 205 5.12 6.39 30.56
C ASP A 205 5.11 7.00 29.15
N THR A 206 5.96 6.48 28.27
CA THR A 206 6.04 6.93 26.87
C THR A 206 5.37 5.93 25.94
N PHE A 207 4.45 6.41 25.11
CA PHE A 207 3.69 5.61 24.15
C PHE A 207 4.00 6.03 22.73
N SER A 208 4.20 5.04 21.87
CA SER A 208 4.16 5.23 20.41
C SER A 208 2.70 5.37 19.97
N THR A 209 2.38 6.46 19.28
CA THR A 209 1.03 6.71 18.74
C THR A 209 1.12 7.45 17.42
N GLY A 210 -0.01 7.58 16.73
CA GLY A 210 -0.10 8.26 15.45
C GLY A 210 -0.79 7.43 14.39
N CYS A 211 -1.23 8.10 13.33
CA CYS A 211 -2.02 7.53 12.26
C CYS A 211 -1.22 6.55 11.38
N GLY A 212 0.11 6.72 11.33
CA GLY A 212 1.01 5.92 10.51
C GLY A 212 1.29 4.52 11.04
N GLN A 213 0.84 4.18 12.25
CA GLN A 213 1.12 2.87 12.88
C GLN A 213 0.70 1.70 11.99
N CYS A 214 -0.44 1.84 11.32
CA CYS A 214 -1.02 0.83 10.45
C CYS A 214 -0.64 1.03 8.97
N HIS A 215 0.16 2.04 8.66
CA HIS A 215 0.54 2.33 7.28
C HIS A 215 1.75 1.49 6.85
N ILE A 216 1.77 1.19 5.55
CA ILE A 216 2.81 0.38 4.91
C ILE A 216 4.04 1.21 4.51
N GLY A 217 4.05 2.52 4.74
CA GLY A 217 5.16 3.43 4.47
C GLY A 217 5.86 3.82 5.77
N GLY A 218 7.19 3.90 5.72
CA GLY A 218 8.04 4.20 6.87
C GLY A 218 8.66 5.59 6.88
N GLN A 219 8.20 6.51 6.02
CA GLN A 219 8.72 7.87 5.94
C GLN A 219 8.35 8.71 7.17
N TYR A 220 8.95 9.90 7.30
CA TYR A 220 8.73 10.83 8.41
C TYR A 220 7.33 11.46 8.43
N ALA A 221 6.60 11.39 7.32
CA ALA A 221 5.25 11.90 7.20
C ALA A 221 4.39 10.94 6.37
N ALA A 222 3.08 11.22 6.38
CA ALA A 222 2.14 10.56 5.50
C ALA A 222 2.59 10.70 4.04
N PRO A 223 2.37 9.66 3.20
CA PRO A 223 2.77 9.73 1.81
C PRO A 223 2.09 10.91 1.12
N LEU A 224 2.83 11.56 0.23
CA LEU A 224 2.25 12.48 -0.77
C LEU A 224 2.20 11.83 -2.14
N GLY A 225 3.03 10.79 -2.33
CA GLY A 225 3.05 9.86 -3.44
C GLY A 225 1.65 9.48 -3.89
N GLU A 226 1.32 9.77 -5.15
CA GLU A 226 0.08 9.32 -5.79
C GLU A 226 -1.23 9.91 -5.20
N ILE A 227 -1.14 10.78 -4.18
CA ILE A 227 -2.26 11.55 -3.61
C ILE A 227 -2.30 12.95 -4.23
N MET A 228 -1.16 13.64 -4.28
CA MET A 228 -1.08 14.98 -4.84
C MET A 228 -1.01 14.92 -6.37
N PRO A 229 -1.85 15.69 -7.09
CA PRO A 229 -1.79 15.73 -8.55
C PRO A 229 -0.39 16.05 -9.08
N GLY A 230 0.13 15.17 -9.93
CA GLY A 230 1.45 15.31 -10.57
C GLY A 230 2.63 14.81 -9.72
N TYR A 231 2.44 14.56 -8.42
CA TYR A 231 3.50 14.02 -7.55
C TYR A 231 3.57 12.49 -7.68
N ARG A 232 4.77 11.98 -7.93
CA ARG A 232 5.08 10.55 -7.97
C ARG A 232 5.89 10.16 -6.74
N THR A 233 5.58 9.00 -6.18
CA THR A 233 6.31 8.44 -5.06
C THR A 233 7.80 8.35 -5.37
N LEU A 234 8.62 9.00 -4.55
CA LEU A 234 10.06 9.05 -4.70
C LEU A 234 10.73 7.70 -4.34
N PRO A 235 11.95 7.43 -4.82
CA PRO A 235 12.68 6.21 -4.46
C PRO A 235 12.82 6.01 -2.95
N GLU A 236 13.08 7.07 -2.20
CA GLU A 236 13.22 7.04 -0.74
C GLU A 236 11.92 6.58 -0.08
N GLU A 237 10.77 7.06 -0.58
CA GLU A 237 9.45 6.64 -0.11
C GLU A 237 9.18 5.17 -0.42
N LYS A 238 9.59 4.70 -1.62
CA LYS A 238 9.47 3.29 -2.02
C LYS A 238 10.34 2.37 -1.18
N HIS A 239 11.58 2.77 -0.87
CA HIS A 239 12.50 1.99 -0.04
C HIS A 239 12.02 1.87 1.42
N ALA A 240 11.26 2.86 1.89
CA ALA A 240 10.68 2.85 3.22
C ALA A 240 9.39 2.00 3.31
N LEU A 241 8.97 1.26 2.27
CA LEU A 241 7.80 0.40 2.37
C LEU A 241 8.03 -0.80 3.31
N ASP A 242 6.98 -1.17 4.03
CA ASP A 242 6.88 -2.30 4.95
C ASP A 242 6.08 -3.43 4.28
N CYS A 243 6.76 -4.27 3.51
CA CYS A 243 6.10 -5.41 2.87
C CYS A 243 5.69 -6.49 3.89
N LEU A 244 6.43 -6.63 5.00
CA LEU A 244 6.28 -7.76 5.90
C LEU A 244 5.07 -7.62 6.82
N ILE A 245 4.61 -6.40 7.11
CA ILE A 245 3.40 -6.19 7.95
C ILE A 245 2.16 -6.91 7.38
N CYS A 246 2.09 -7.08 6.06
CA CYS A 246 1.01 -7.83 5.40
C CYS A 246 1.40 -9.27 5.07
N HIS A 247 2.65 -9.50 4.64
CA HIS A 247 3.04 -10.78 4.04
C HIS A 247 3.69 -11.78 5.01
N SER A 248 4.27 -11.32 6.12
CA SER A 248 4.96 -12.20 7.08
C SER A 248 4.01 -12.71 8.15
N VAL A 249 3.99 -14.02 8.38
CA VAL A 249 3.28 -14.62 9.53
C VAL A 249 4.06 -14.46 10.85
N ALA A 250 5.37 -14.21 10.80
CA ALA A 250 6.22 -14.01 11.98
C ALA A 250 6.66 -12.54 12.17
N TYR A 251 5.86 -11.58 11.70
CA TYR A 251 6.13 -10.15 11.88
C TYR A 251 6.03 -9.76 13.36
N ASP A 252 7.08 -9.15 13.90
CA ASP A 252 7.11 -8.64 15.27
C ASP A 252 6.55 -7.21 15.35
N LEU A 253 5.32 -7.08 15.87
CA LEU A 253 4.68 -5.78 16.11
C LEU A 253 5.43 -4.93 17.14
N ASN A 254 6.29 -5.51 17.98
CA ASN A 254 7.11 -4.74 18.92
C ASN A 254 8.20 -3.92 18.20
N GLN A 255 8.49 -4.22 16.93
CA GLN A 255 9.35 -3.40 16.09
C GLN A 255 8.60 -2.20 15.47
N LYS A 256 7.26 -2.22 15.49
CA LYS A 256 6.40 -1.15 14.97
C LYS A 256 6.18 -0.06 16.03
N VAL A 257 7.28 0.51 16.50
CA VAL A 257 7.33 1.60 17.48
C VAL A 257 7.85 2.88 16.85
N VAL A 258 7.54 4.04 17.44
CA VAL A 258 8.07 5.31 16.97
C VAL A 258 9.55 5.42 17.33
N VAL A 259 10.38 5.67 16.33
CA VAL A 259 11.81 5.90 16.45
C VAL A 259 12.10 7.37 16.18
N VAL A 260 12.98 7.96 16.99
CA VAL A 260 13.56 9.28 16.76
C VAL A 260 14.93 9.06 16.12
N ASP A 261 15.12 9.54 14.90
CA ASP A 261 16.42 9.48 14.23
C ASP A 261 17.35 10.61 14.73
N ASP A 262 18.63 10.57 14.37
CA ASP A 262 19.68 11.49 14.86
C ASP A 262 19.39 12.98 14.57
N ASP A 263 18.59 13.26 13.55
CA ASP A 263 18.16 14.62 13.19
C ASP A 263 16.90 15.08 13.92
N GLY A 264 16.40 14.28 14.87
CA GLY A 264 15.23 14.57 15.70
C GLY A 264 13.89 14.27 15.04
N ARG A 265 13.86 13.81 13.79
CA ARG A 265 12.60 13.43 13.13
C ARG A 265 12.09 12.09 13.64
N THR A 266 10.77 11.96 13.71
CA THR A 266 10.10 10.73 14.13
C THR A 266 9.57 9.92 12.95
N ARG A 267 9.67 8.60 13.06
CA ARG A 267 9.12 7.66 12.06
C ARG A 267 8.66 6.38 12.73
N TRP A 268 7.90 5.57 12.00
CA TRP A 268 7.59 4.20 12.43
C TRP A 268 8.75 3.25 12.13
N GLY A 269 9.14 2.47 13.15
CA GLY A 269 9.97 1.29 13.01
C GLY A 269 9.29 0.22 12.14
N GLN A 270 10.08 -0.74 11.70
CA GLN A 270 9.61 -1.87 10.89
C GLN A 270 10.37 -3.11 11.31
N ASP A 271 9.70 -4.25 11.33
CA ASP A 271 10.40 -5.52 11.44
C ASP A 271 11.20 -5.77 10.16
N ARG A 272 12.53 -5.67 10.27
CA ARG A 272 13.48 -5.99 9.20
C ARG A 272 14.20 -7.33 9.43
N SER A 273 13.69 -8.17 10.31
CA SER A 273 14.32 -9.45 10.64
C SER A 273 14.20 -10.46 9.49
N LEU A 274 15.24 -11.30 9.34
CA LEU A 274 15.14 -12.46 8.45
C LEU A 274 14.08 -13.45 8.91
N ARG A 275 13.78 -13.54 10.22
CA ARG A 275 12.68 -14.39 10.72
C ARG A 275 11.36 -14.02 10.05
N ALA A 276 11.02 -12.73 10.00
CA ALA A 276 9.81 -12.29 9.31
C ALA A 276 9.90 -12.50 7.79
N ALA A 277 11.02 -12.14 7.17
CA ALA A 277 11.20 -12.25 5.72
C ALA A 277 11.12 -13.69 5.18
N LEU A 278 11.61 -14.69 5.95
CA LEU A 278 11.56 -16.11 5.57
C LEU A 278 10.18 -16.73 5.71
N THR A 279 9.24 -16.02 6.36
CA THR A 279 7.86 -16.46 6.57
C THR A 279 6.85 -15.71 5.70
N VAL A 280 7.33 -15.10 4.62
CA VAL A 280 6.51 -14.38 3.64
C VAL A 280 5.59 -15.36 2.90
N GLY A 281 4.32 -14.99 2.81
CA GLY A 281 3.33 -15.69 2.00
C GLY A 281 2.13 -14.82 1.63
N ILE A 282 1.05 -15.49 1.25
CA ILE A 282 -0.22 -14.81 0.92
C ILE A 282 -0.83 -14.29 2.23
N PRO A 283 -1.18 -12.99 2.34
CA PRO A 283 -1.76 -12.44 3.56
C PRO A 283 -3.01 -13.21 4.01
N ILE A 284 -3.09 -13.53 5.30
CA ILE A 284 -4.26 -14.13 5.94
C ILE A 284 -4.97 -13.13 6.84
N SER A 285 -6.18 -13.44 7.31
CA SER A 285 -6.97 -12.55 8.16
C SER A 285 -6.20 -12.00 9.36
N GLN A 286 -5.30 -12.80 9.96
CA GLN A 286 -4.47 -12.36 11.08
C GLN A 286 -3.52 -11.22 10.69
N ASN A 287 -2.96 -11.21 9.49
CA ASN A 287 -2.15 -10.09 8.99
C ASN A 287 -3.00 -8.82 8.89
N CYS A 288 -4.22 -8.93 8.37
CA CYS A 288 -5.14 -7.80 8.21
C CYS A 288 -5.56 -7.24 9.58
N LEU A 289 -5.81 -8.11 10.55
CA LEU A 289 -6.27 -7.73 11.88
C LEU A 289 -5.24 -6.93 12.69
N ARG A 290 -3.95 -6.99 12.33
CA ARG A 290 -2.91 -6.07 12.88
C ARG A 290 -3.31 -4.59 12.75
N CYS A 291 -4.10 -4.26 11.73
CA CYS A 291 -4.53 -2.90 11.44
C CYS A 291 -6.05 -2.70 11.47
N HIS A 292 -6.82 -3.77 11.25
CA HIS A 292 -8.28 -3.71 11.05
C HIS A 292 -9.11 -4.30 12.20
N GLN A 293 -8.51 -4.66 13.33
CA GLN A 293 -9.27 -5.16 14.48
C GLN A 293 -10.15 -4.07 15.13
N HIS A 294 -9.68 -2.82 15.20
CA HIS A 294 -10.51 -1.66 15.57
C HIS A 294 -10.19 -0.43 14.71
N ASN A 295 -11.03 0.61 14.78
CA ASN A 295 -10.93 1.83 13.96
C ASN A 295 -9.60 2.61 14.11
N PHE A 296 -8.77 2.20 15.08
CA PHE A 296 -7.51 2.84 15.46
C PHE A 296 -6.28 1.93 15.33
N GLY A 297 -6.42 0.72 14.77
CA GLY A 297 -5.36 -0.29 14.69
C GLY A 297 -5.83 -1.62 15.26
N GLY A 298 -4.98 -2.63 15.36
CA GLY A 298 -5.18 -3.77 16.24
C GLY A 298 -4.26 -3.65 17.44
N ASP A 299 -4.63 -4.28 18.55
CA ASP A 299 -3.79 -4.28 19.76
C ASP A 299 -2.37 -4.74 19.37
N VAL A 300 -1.34 -4.06 19.90
CA VAL A 300 0.03 -4.58 19.83
C VAL A 300 0.00 -5.90 20.60
N TYR A 301 -0.08 -7.01 19.87
CA TYR A 301 -0.23 -8.34 20.45
C TYR A 301 0.91 -8.60 21.42
N VAL A 302 0.59 -8.72 22.71
CA VAL A 302 1.48 -9.32 23.70
C VAL A 302 1.21 -10.82 23.64
N GLU A 303 1.99 -11.57 22.86
CA GLU A 303 2.00 -13.03 22.99
C GLU A 303 2.57 -13.37 24.37
N SER A 304 1.70 -13.62 25.35
CA SER A 304 2.13 -14.25 26.59
C SER A 304 2.34 -15.74 26.34
N PRO A 305 3.55 -16.30 26.56
CA PRO A 305 3.78 -17.73 26.40
C PRO A 305 3.05 -18.47 27.53
N GLY A 306 1.84 -18.96 27.23
CA GLY A 306 1.04 -19.78 28.15
C GLY A 306 -0.45 -19.45 28.22
N ALA A 307 -0.93 -18.37 27.60
CA ALA A 307 -2.36 -18.04 27.62
C ALA A 307 -3.12 -18.75 26.49
N SER A 308 -3.68 -19.92 26.79
CA SER A 308 -4.80 -20.48 26.03
C SER A 308 -6.05 -19.61 26.22
N SER A 309 -6.15 -18.46 25.55
CA SER A 309 -7.36 -17.65 25.58
C SER A 309 -8.13 -17.83 24.28
N ARG A 310 -8.99 -18.86 24.25
CA ARG A 310 -10.29 -18.70 23.61
C ARG A 310 -10.97 -17.53 24.31
N ILE A 311 -11.06 -16.37 23.65
CA ILE A 311 -11.98 -15.31 24.08
C ILE A 311 -12.89 -15.01 22.90
N GLU A 312 -14.13 -15.44 23.12
CA GLU A 312 -15.34 -15.00 22.47
C GLU A 312 -15.46 -13.48 22.55
N THR A 313 -15.41 -12.80 21.41
CA THR A 313 -16.27 -11.63 21.21
C THR A 313 -17.16 -11.93 20.01
N GLY A 314 -18.34 -12.48 20.31
CA GLY A 314 -19.43 -12.53 19.36
C GLY A 314 -19.85 -11.11 18.99
N HIS A 315 -19.49 -10.68 17.80
CA HIS A 315 -20.31 -9.84 16.92
C HIS A 315 -19.74 -9.98 15.49
N ALA A 316 -20.54 -10.62 14.63
CA ALA A 316 -20.35 -10.76 13.19
C ALA A 316 -18.97 -11.27 12.75
N ILE A 317 -18.76 -12.57 12.95
CA ILE A 317 -18.05 -13.43 11.98
C ILE A 317 -18.87 -13.38 10.68
N LEU A 318 -18.77 -12.27 9.94
CA LEU A 318 -19.12 -12.19 8.54
C LEU A 318 -17.79 -12.23 7.78
N THR A 319 -17.24 -13.44 7.70
CA THR A 319 -16.49 -13.91 6.54
C THR A 319 -15.58 -12.86 5.87
N ILE A 320 -14.47 -12.46 6.52
CA ILE A 320 -13.30 -11.91 5.80
C ILE A 320 -12.78 -12.94 4.77
N MET A 321 -13.23 -14.21 4.82
CA MET A 321 -12.94 -15.24 3.81
C MET A 321 -13.51 -14.94 2.41
N GLY A 322 -14.35 -13.91 2.24
CA GLY A 322 -14.77 -13.41 0.93
C GLY A 322 -13.85 -12.33 0.33
N CYS A 323 -12.89 -11.79 1.09
CA CYS A 323 -12.15 -10.57 0.73
C CYS A 323 -10.70 -10.78 0.23
N ALA A 324 -10.23 -12.01 0.04
CA ALA A 324 -8.83 -12.27 -0.33
C ALA A 324 -8.67 -13.44 -1.31
N ARG A 325 -9.57 -13.59 -2.29
CA ARG A 325 -9.39 -14.62 -3.34
C ARG A 325 -8.42 -14.23 -4.44
N GLU A 326 -7.86 -13.02 -4.41
CA GLU A 326 -7.01 -12.54 -5.47
C GLU A 326 -5.78 -11.85 -4.89
N SER A 327 -4.66 -12.02 -5.57
CA SER A 327 -3.35 -11.38 -5.43
C SER A 327 -3.37 -9.84 -5.57
N ARG A 328 -4.52 -9.19 -5.30
CA ARG A 328 -4.73 -7.76 -5.51
C ARG A 328 -4.39 -7.00 -4.24
N CYS A 329 -3.54 -5.97 -4.37
CA CYS A 329 -3.51 -4.83 -3.46
C CYS A 329 -4.78 -3.93 -3.57
N ARG A 330 -5.85 -4.39 -4.23
CA ARG A 330 -7.17 -3.75 -4.35
C ARG A 330 -8.26 -4.68 -3.80
N LEU A 331 -9.10 -4.16 -2.92
CA LEU A 331 -10.22 -4.90 -2.31
C LEU A 331 -11.30 -5.25 -3.37
N PRO A 332 -11.86 -6.47 -3.37
CA PRO A 332 -12.90 -6.87 -4.31
C PRO A 332 -14.25 -6.19 -4.03
N ARG A 333 -15.10 -6.08 -5.06
CA ARG A 333 -16.53 -5.72 -4.93
C ARG A 333 -17.30 -6.93 -4.37
N LEU A 334 -18.16 -6.69 -3.37
CA LEU A 334 -19.20 -7.65 -3.02
C LEU A 334 -20.23 -7.75 -4.18
N PRO A 335 -20.76 -8.94 -4.47
CA PRO A 335 -21.82 -9.10 -5.46
C PRO A 335 -23.05 -8.29 -5.04
N ARG A 336 -23.68 -7.62 -6.02
CA ARG A 336 -24.99 -6.98 -5.83
C ARG A 336 -26.04 -8.08 -5.77
N GLU A 337 -26.75 -8.17 -4.66
CA GLU A 337 -28.06 -8.84 -4.59
C GLU A 337 -29.15 -7.97 -5.23
#